data_AF-A0A814A0V7-F1
#
_entry.id   AF-A0A814A0V7-F1
#
_cell.length_a   1.000
_cell.length_b   1.000
_cell.length_c   1.000
_cell.angle_alpha   90.00
_cell.angle_beta   90.00
_cell.angle_gamma   90.00
#
_symmetry.space_group_name_H-M   'P 1'
#
loop_
_entity.id
_entity.type
_entity.pdbx_description
1 polymer ?
#
loop_
_entity_poly.entity_id
_entity_poly.type
_entity_poly.pdbx_seq_one_letter_code
_entity_poly.pdbx_strand_id
1 'polypeptide(L)'
;MNNYNDSILNNNSYMYINNSTTIENNLFLLIFPILLVIVMFIGVIGNLLVIYVVLNYGRLKTVTNTYLLHLALSDFIFLSGIPFFASVVITRAWIFGGFICKLFFLTQGVNQYTSVIILALLAFDRYLAVCHSPKSIIWRSRVNPNLLLLLTWILSFILMLPIMAFTTTETSSTLKVLCTIIFPYSNSHLLYYIFFIYTSIITFVLPFGLMIYFYIQIALRLKHKVSQQHRRSRSSARTRRKVSILVLAVISVHILCCSPYWTFQIMAISELLPQTSSLLAPISNMTQFLLFVNSSTNPILYAFLSGIFRLSFKHVFYCCLSTNDHQYLHATKVTKRNLTLSTNKNNINQIKNQKIPMKTLTLKNNTYQSNLNKQSLTISANINLIDKHKRNLSIAQSASVLSSDASFVSDF
;
A
#
# COMPACT_ATOMS: atom_id res chain seq x y z
N MET A 1 49.55 14.54 58.60
CA MET A 1 48.37 15.43 58.72
C MET A 1 48.21 16.20 57.41
N ASN A 2 47.60 15.57 56.41
CA ASN A 2 47.22 16.21 55.14
C ASN A 2 45.77 15.80 54.89
N ASN A 3 44.82 16.71 55.08
CA ASN A 3 43.44 16.59 54.61
C ASN A 3 42.76 17.96 54.75
N TYR A 4 42.99 18.85 53.78
CA TYR A 4 42.17 20.05 53.64
C TYR A 4 41.96 20.52 52.18
N ASN A 5 42.23 19.67 51.16
CA ASN A 5 42.09 20.08 49.76
C ASN A 5 41.10 19.24 48.91
N ASP A 6 40.35 18.29 49.48
CA ASP A 6 39.46 17.41 48.69
C ASP A 6 37.99 17.86 48.61
N SER A 7 37.63 19.08 49.02
CA SER A 7 36.23 19.53 49.05
C SER A 7 35.80 20.48 47.93
N ILE A 8 36.62 20.74 46.90
CA ILE A 8 36.27 21.71 45.83
C ILE A 8 36.01 21.07 44.44
N LEU A 9 36.26 19.76 44.25
CA LEU A 9 36.11 19.13 42.92
C LEU A 9 34.83 18.32 42.68
N ASN A 10 33.92 18.19 43.66
CA ASN A 10 32.73 17.32 43.52
C ASN A 10 31.37 18.02 43.36
N ASN A 11 31.31 19.35 43.29
CA ASN A 11 30.03 20.07 43.11
C ASN A 11 29.72 20.49 41.66
N ASN A 12 30.65 20.33 40.72
CA ASN A 12 30.44 20.76 39.33
C ASN A 12 29.91 19.65 38.39
N SER A 13 29.97 18.38 38.80
CA SER A 13 29.56 17.23 37.97
C SER A 13 28.06 16.91 38.06
N TYR A 14 27.37 17.32 39.14
CA TYR A 14 25.92 17.11 39.29
C TYR A 14 25.06 18.22 38.66
N MET A 15 25.62 19.42 38.45
CA MET A 15 24.89 20.52 37.77
C MET A 15 24.94 20.43 36.25
N TYR A 16 25.94 19.76 35.66
CA TYR A 16 26.02 19.58 34.20
C TYR A 16 25.09 18.47 33.67
N ILE A 17 24.81 17.43 34.46
CA ILE A 17 23.94 16.31 34.04
C ILE A 17 22.44 16.70 34.11
N ASN A 18 22.08 17.61 35.00
CA ASN A 18 20.71 18.12 35.08
C ASN A 18 20.42 19.18 34.02
N ASN A 19 21.39 20.03 33.67
CA ASN A 19 21.19 21.02 32.61
C ASN A 19 21.13 20.38 31.21
N SER A 20 21.98 19.40 30.90
CA SER A 20 21.93 18.72 29.60
C SER A 20 20.64 17.93 29.41
N THR A 21 20.20 17.15 30.40
CA THR A 21 18.92 16.40 30.32
C THR A 21 17.70 17.33 30.29
N THR A 22 17.75 18.47 30.98
CA THR A 22 16.65 19.47 30.94
C THR A 22 16.62 20.24 29.62
N ILE A 23 17.79 20.61 29.06
CA ILE A 23 17.91 21.28 27.76
C ILE A 23 17.52 20.33 26.63
N GLU A 24 17.98 19.07 26.65
CA GLU A 24 17.60 18.04 25.66
C GLU A 24 16.09 17.77 25.69
N ASN A 25 15.49 17.70 26.89
CA ASN A 25 14.04 17.57 27.04
C ASN A 25 13.29 18.81 26.52
N ASN A 26 13.81 20.02 26.75
CA ASN A 26 13.18 21.26 26.26
C ASN A 26 13.31 21.40 24.74
N LEU A 27 14.46 21.05 24.17
CA LEU A 27 14.69 21.06 22.73
C LEU A 27 13.82 20.02 22.01
N PHE A 28 13.68 18.81 22.59
CA PHE A 28 12.74 17.80 22.12
C PHE A 28 11.31 18.33 22.12
N LEU A 29 10.86 18.93 23.23
CA LEU A 29 9.50 19.47 23.35
C LEU A 29 9.21 20.65 22.40
N LEU A 30 10.24 21.37 21.94
CA LEU A 30 10.12 22.42 20.94
C LEU A 30 10.09 21.87 19.50
N ILE A 31 11.05 21.00 19.16
CA ILE A 31 11.26 20.52 17.78
C ILE A 31 10.23 19.45 17.41
N PHE A 32 9.89 18.55 18.33
CA PHE A 32 9.08 17.38 18.01
C PHE A 32 7.65 17.73 17.56
N PRO A 33 6.91 18.67 18.20
CA PRO A 33 5.63 19.12 17.68
C PRO A 33 5.72 19.74 16.29
N ILE A 34 6.81 20.46 15.96
CA ILE A 34 7.02 21.04 14.62
C ILE A 34 7.14 19.91 13.59
N LEU A 35 7.91 18.86 13.89
CA LEU A 35 8.03 17.68 13.02
C LEU A 35 6.68 16.97 12.82
N LEU A 36 5.89 16.82 13.89
CA LEU A 36 4.55 16.25 13.82
C LEU A 36 3.64 17.06 12.88
N VAL A 37 3.65 18.39 12.99
CA VAL A 37 2.88 19.28 12.12
C VAL A 37 3.31 19.14 10.65
N ILE A 38 4.61 19.10 10.37
CA ILE A 38 5.12 18.91 9.00
C ILE A 38 4.62 17.58 8.42
N VAL A 39 4.77 16.49 9.16
CA VAL A 39 4.32 15.15 8.74
C VAL A 39 2.80 15.11 8.53
N MET A 40 2.04 15.77 9.41
CA MET A 40 0.60 15.91 9.28
C MET A 40 0.22 16.60 7.97
N PHE A 41 0.82 17.76 7.66
CA PHE A 41 0.50 18.48 6.43
C PHE A 41 0.86 17.68 5.17
N ILE A 42 2.07 17.10 5.13
CA ILE A 42 2.51 16.27 4.01
C ILE A 42 1.54 15.10 3.80
N GLY A 43 1.23 14.39 4.88
CA GLY A 43 0.42 13.19 4.83
C GLY A 43 -1.05 13.47 4.55
N VAL A 44 -1.66 14.46 5.20
CA VAL A 44 -3.07 14.81 5.00
C VAL A 44 -3.29 15.32 3.58
N ILE A 45 -2.49 16.30 3.12
CA ILE A 45 -2.62 16.84 1.76
C ILE A 45 -2.38 15.75 0.73
N GLY A 46 -1.31 14.97 0.90
CA GLY A 46 -0.96 13.89 -0.03
C GLY A 46 -2.05 12.83 -0.13
N ASN A 47 -2.58 12.36 1.00
CA ASN A 47 -3.60 11.30 1.01
C ASN A 47 -4.95 11.83 0.51
N LEU A 48 -5.36 13.05 0.87
CA LEU A 48 -6.56 13.69 0.29
C LEU A 48 -6.46 13.83 -1.22
N LEU A 49 -5.27 14.19 -1.72
CA LEU A 49 -5.04 14.30 -3.15
C LEU A 49 -5.12 12.94 -3.87
N VAL A 50 -4.63 11.86 -3.26
CA VAL A 50 -4.83 10.49 -3.77
C VAL A 50 -6.31 10.15 -3.82
N ILE A 51 -7.06 10.41 -2.75
CA ILE A 51 -8.51 10.19 -2.69
C ILE A 51 -9.22 10.96 -3.81
N TYR A 52 -8.96 12.26 -3.92
CA TYR A 52 -9.53 13.14 -4.94
C TYR A 52 -9.25 12.62 -6.35
N VAL A 53 -7.99 12.29 -6.66
CA VAL A 53 -7.60 11.84 -8.00
C VAL A 53 -8.24 10.49 -8.35
N VAL A 54 -8.31 9.53 -7.43
CA VAL A 54 -8.89 8.22 -7.75
C VAL A 54 -10.41 8.29 -7.94
N LEU A 55 -11.11 9.13 -7.16
CA LEU A 55 -12.56 9.28 -7.24
C LEU A 55 -13.02 10.02 -8.51
N ASN A 56 -12.32 11.11 -8.86
CA ASN A 56 -12.74 11.98 -9.96
C ASN A 56 -12.32 11.47 -11.35
N TYR A 57 -11.24 10.70 -11.46
CA TYR A 57 -10.77 10.21 -12.75
C TYR A 57 -11.18 8.75 -12.97
N GLY A 58 -12.29 8.53 -13.69
CA GLY A 58 -12.84 7.18 -13.94
C GLY A 58 -11.85 6.14 -14.50
N ARG A 59 -10.80 6.58 -15.22
CA ARG A 59 -9.72 5.72 -15.73
C ARG A 59 -8.83 5.13 -14.64
N LEU A 60 -8.87 5.69 -13.44
CA LEU A 60 -8.13 5.22 -12.27
C LEU A 60 -8.94 4.24 -11.44
N LYS A 61 -10.17 3.87 -11.81
CA LYS A 61 -10.98 2.86 -11.10
C LYS A 61 -10.53 1.44 -11.44
N THR A 62 -9.27 1.13 -11.15
CA THR A 62 -8.68 -0.23 -11.27
C THR A 62 -8.57 -0.87 -9.89
N VAL A 63 -8.58 -2.21 -9.82
CA VAL A 63 -8.42 -2.98 -8.57
C VAL A 63 -7.31 -2.43 -7.66
N THR A 64 -6.12 -2.20 -8.21
CA THR A 64 -4.98 -1.66 -7.46
C THR A 64 -5.23 -0.26 -6.93
N ASN A 65 -5.83 0.61 -7.74
CA ASN A 65 -6.10 1.99 -7.32
C ASN A 65 -7.24 2.06 -6.31
N THR A 66 -8.19 1.13 -6.34
CA THR A 66 -9.18 0.96 -5.26
C THR A 66 -8.49 0.62 -3.94
N TYR A 67 -7.49 -0.26 -3.95
CA TYR A 67 -6.67 -0.51 -2.75
C TYR A 67 -5.93 0.74 -2.29
N LEU A 68 -5.33 1.50 -3.21
CA LEU A 68 -4.66 2.77 -2.89
C LEU A 68 -5.62 3.81 -2.31
N LEU A 69 -6.87 3.86 -2.78
CA LEU A 69 -7.91 4.75 -2.26
C LEU A 69 -8.23 4.44 -0.80
N HIS A 70 -8.49 3.16 -0.46
CA HIS A 70 -8.77 2.77 0.92
C HIS A 70 -7.56 2.91 1.85
N LEU A 71 -6.35 2.69 1.33
CA LEU A 71 -5.12 2.97 2.07
C LEU A 71 -5.00 4.47 2.39
N ALA A 72 -5.22 5.34 1.39
CA ALA A 72 -5.19 6.78 1.59
C ALA A 72 -6.29 7.27 2.55
N LEU A 73 -7.48 6.65 2.52
CA LEU A 73 -8.56 6.93 3.46
C LEU A 73 -8.15 6.56 4.90
N SER A 74 -7.61 5.36 5.08
CA SER A 74 -7.11 4.87 6.37
C SER A 74 -5.99 5.77 6.91
N ASP A 75 -5.03 6.15 6.07
CA ASP A 75 -3.90 7.00 6.45
C ASP A 75 -4.32 8.43 6.76
N PHE A 76 -5.28 8.99 6.02
CA PHE A 76 -5.85 10.30 6.33
C PHE A 76 -6.48 10.34 7.72
N ILE A 77 -7.31 9.34 8.06
CA ILE A 77 -7.94 9.23 9.38
C ILE A 77 -6.87 9.11 10.47
N PHE A 78 -5.86 8.27 10.27
CA PHE A 78 -4.75 8.09 11.20
C PHE A 78 -3.96 9.38 11.47
N LEU A 79 -3.60 10.10 10.40
CA LEU A 79 -2.83 11.35 10.47
C LEU A 79 -3.63 12.50 11.10
N SER A 80 -4.97 12.46 11.01
CA SER A 80 -5.84 13.40 11.73
C SER A 80 -5.75 13.26 13.26
N GLY A 81 -5.16 12.17 13.76
CA GLY A 81 -4.84 11.96 15.18
C GLY A 81 -3.64 12.77 15.68
N ILE A 82 -2.80 13.29 14.80
CA ILE A 82 -1.54 13.98 15.17
C ILE A 82 -1.78 15.18 16.11
N PRO A 83 -2.78 16.05 15.93
CA PRO A 83 -3.04 17.16 16.85
C PRO A 83 -3.31 16.70 18.29
N PHE A 84 -4.06 15.61 18.46
CA PHE A 84 -4.33 15.01 19.78
C PHE A 84 -3.05 14.48 20.41
N PHE A 85 -2.24 13.77 19.62
CA PHE A 85 -0.93 13.26 20.07
C PHE A 85 0.04 14.41 20.44
N ALA A 86 0.13 15.44 19.61
CA ALA A 86 0.95 16.62 19.86
C ALA A 86 0.51 17.35 21.14
N SER A 87 -0.80 17.47 21.37
CA SER A 87 -1.32 18.02 22.63
C SER A 87 -0.85 17.21 23.83
N VAL A 88 -0.91 15.88 23.78
CA VAL A 88 -0.45 15.01 24.87
C VAL A 88 1.05 15.19 25.12
N VAL A 89 1.86 15.30 24.06
CA VAL A 89 3.31 15.56 24.19
C VAL A 89 3.57 16.87 24.93
N ILE A 90 2.84 17.94 24.59
CA ILE A 90 3.06 19.28 25.13
C ILE A 90 2.54 19.40 26.57
N THR A 91 1.30 18.99 26.82
CA THR A 91 0.64 19.15 28.13
C THR A 91 1.02 18.05 29.11
N ARG A 92 1.51 16.91 28.58
CA ARG A 92 1.65 15.63 29.30
C ARG A 92 0.33 15.13 29.89
N ALA A 93 -0.79 15.51 29.27
CA ALA A 93 -2.14 15.20 29.74
C ALA A 93 -3.13 15.04 28.57
N TRP A 94 -4.12 14.17 28.76
CA TRP A 94 -5.26 14.00 27.89
C TRP A 94 -6.40 14.93 28.30
N ILE A 95 -6.72 15.93 27.48
CA ILE A 95 -7.72 16.98 27.79
C ILE A 95 -9.03 16.84 27.00
N PHE A 96 -9.18 15.80 26.18
CA PHE A 96 -10.30 15.67 25.23
C PHE A 96 -11.44 14.76 25.72
N GLY A 97 -11.36 14.28 26.96
CA GLY A 97 -12.36 13.39 27.57
C GLY A 97 -12.33 11.94 27.06
N GLY A 98 -13.14 11.08 27.69
CA GLY A 98 -13.12 9.63 27.48
C GLY A 98 -13.60 9.17 26.10
N PHE A 99 -14.58 9.85 25.51
CA PHE A 99 -15.07 9.49 24.16
C PHE A 99 -13.98 9.66 23.10
N ILE A 100 -13.33 10.82 23.08
CA ILE A 100 -12.25 11.09 22.12
C ILE A 100 -11.04 10.19 22.40
N CYS A 101 -10.77 9.84 23.67
CA CYS A 101 -9.73 8.89 24.03
C CYS A 101 -9.95 7.52 23.35
N LYS A 102 -11.17 6.96 23.48
CA LYS A 102 -11.55 5.72 22.81
C LYS A 102 -11.48 5.84 21.28
N LEU A 103 -11.98 6.93 20.73
CA LEU A 103 -11.96 7.18 19.28
C LEU A 103 -10.52 7.30 18.73
N PHE A 104 -9.62 7.95 19.47
CA PHE A 104 -8.22 8.06 19.13
C PHE A 104 -7.58 6.68 19.06
N PHE A 105 -7.62 5.88 20.13
CA PHE A 105 -7.06 4.52 20.10
C PHE A 105 -7.68 3.64 19.01
N LEU A 106 -8.99 3.75 18.80
CA LEU A 106 -9.70 3.04 17.74
C LEU A 106 -9.15 3.38 16.35
N THR A 107 -9.09 4.66 16.01
CA THR A 107 -8.64 5.12 14.69
C THR A 107 -7.16 4.82 14.46
N GLN A 108 -6.33 4.94 15.50
CA GLN A 108 -4.90 4.59 15.45
C GLN A 108 -4.70 3.10 15.15
N GLY A 109 -5.40 2.22 15.88
CA GLY A 109 -5.25 0.78 15.72
C GLY A 109 -5.93 0.22 14.46
N VAL A 110 -7.12 0.72 14.08
CA VAL A 110 -7.79 0.30 12.83
C VAL A 110 -6.92 0.61 11.61
N ASN A 111 -6.23 1.75 11.60
CA ASN A 111 -5.27 2.05 10.54
C ASN A 111 -4.17 0.99 10.47
N GLN A 112 -3.61 0.59 11.62
CA GLN A 112 -2.52 -0.36 11.67
C GLN A 112 -2.87 -1.70 11.03
N TYR A 113 -4.06 -2.24 11.30
CA TYR A 113 -4.55 -3.46 10.66
C TYR A 113 -4.96 -3.24 9.20
N THR A 114 -5.70 -2.15 8.91
CA THR A 114 -6.22 -1.89 7.56
C THR A 114 -5.08 -1.66 6.57
N SER A 115 -4.13 -0.79 6.93
CA SER A 115 -3.01 -0.42 6.08
C SER A 115 -2.11 -1.62 5.79
N VAL A 116 -1.82 -2.46 6.79
CA VAL A 116 -0.95 -3.64 6.56
C VAL A 116 -1.62 -4.72 5.71
N ILE A 117 -2.92 -4.97 5.90
CA ILE A 117 -3.68 -5.91 5.06
C ILE A 117 -3.72 -5.39 3.62
N ILE A 118 -3.99 -4.10 3.41
CA ILE A 118 -4.00 -3.50 2.08
C ILE A 118 -2.62 -3.56 1.41
N LEU A 119 -1.55 -3.27 2.14
CA LEU A 119 -0.17 -3.42 1.64
C LEU A 119 0.13 -4.86 1.24
N ALA A 120 -0.36 -5.84 2.00
CA ALA A 120 -0.23 -7.25 1.64
C ALA A 120 -1.01 -7.61 0.36
N LEU A 121 -2.23 -7.10 0.22
CA LEU A 121 -3.03 -7.25 -1.00
C LEU A 121 -2.37 -6.60 -2.21
N LEU A 122 -1.74 -5.43 -2.04
CA LEU A 122 -0.96 -4.75 -3.08
C LEU A 122 0.26 -5.58 -3.48
N ALA A 123 1.01 -6.11 -2.52
CA ALA A 123 2.16 -6.97 -2.78
C ALA A 123 1.76 -8.26 -3.51
N PHE A 124 0.68 -8.91 -3.08
CA PHE A 124 0.13 -10.08 -3.74
C PHE A 124 -0.35 -9.79 -5.16
N ASP A 125 -1.08 -8.69 -5.37
CA ASP A 125 -1.51 -8.23 -6.70
C ASP A 125 -0.31 -7.99 -7.63
N ARG A 126 0.78 -7.40 -7.13
CA ARG A 126 2.02 -7.24 -7.90
C ARG A 126 2.71 -8.56 -8.19
N TYR A 127 2.81 -9.45 -7.20
CA TYR A 127 3.39 -10.77 -7.36
C TYR A 127 2.68 -11.55 -8.46
N LEU A 128 1.33 -11.59 -8.44
CA LEU A 128 0.55 -12.21 -9.51
C LEU A 128 0.84 -11.55 -10.87
N ALA A 129 0.85 -10.22 -10.96
CA ALA A 129 1.06 -9.52 -12.22
C ALA A 129 2.46 -9.79 -12.85
N VAL A 130 3.50 -9.96 -12.02
CA VAL A 130 4.89 -10.12 -12.48
C VAL A 130 5.26 -11.59 -12.69
N CYS A 131 4.94 -12.43 -11.71
CA CYS A 131 5.32 -13.84 -11.66
C CYS A 131 4.32 -14.73 -12.39
N HIS A 132 3.02 -14.45 -12.28
CA HIS A 132 1.94 -15.28 -12.80
C HIS A 132 0.90 -14.49 -13.61
N SER A 133 1.35 -13.81 -14.67
CA SER A 133 0.49 -12.90 -15.47
C SER A 133 -0.86 -13.48 -15.92
N PRO A 134 -0.99 -14.77 -16.34
CA PRO A 134 -2.29 -15.34 -16.68
C PRO A 134 -3.22 -15.45 -15.47
N LYS A 135 -2.70 -15.88 -14.31
CA LYS A 135 -3.46 -15.96 -13.05
C LYS A 135 -3.91 -14.58 -12.57
N SER A 136 -3.09 -13.54 -12.78
CA SER A 136 -3.45 -12.15 -12.45
C SER A 136 -4.71 -11.67 -13.18
N ILE A 137 -4.88 -12.02 -14.46
CA ILE A 137 -6.05 -11.63 -15.24
C ILE A 137 -7.31 -12.33 -14.69
N ILE A 138 -7.22 -13.63 -14.41
CA ILE A 138 -8.32 -14.42 -13.85
C ILE A 138 -8.72 -13.89 -12.47
N TRP A 139 -7.74 -13.68 -11.59
CA TRP A 139 -7.94 -13.13 -10.26
C TRP A 139 -8.70 -11.81 -10.29
N ARG A 140 -8.23 -10.85 -11.10
CA ARG A 140 -8.86 -9.53 -11.23
C ARG A 140 -10.24 -9.56 -11.90
N SER A 141 -10.58 -10.62 -12.62
CA SER A 141 -11.91 -10.81 -13.21
C SER A 141 -12.90 -11.40 -12.22
N ARG A 142 -12.45 -12.31 -11.34
CA ARG A 142 -13.32 -13.03 -10.39
C ARG A 142 -13.48 -12.32 -9.04
N VAL A 143 -12.45 -11.60 -8.60
CA VAL A 143 -12.45 -10.99 -7.26
C VAL A 143 -13.06 -9.60 -7.33
N ASN A 144 -14.08 -9.37 -6.49
CA ASN A 144 -14.61 -8.05 -6.24
C ASN A 144 -13.73 -7.32 -5.21
N PRO A 145 -12.95 -6.28 -5.60
CA PRO A 145 -12.06 -5.57 -4.69
C PRO A 145 -12.81 -4.86 -3.56
N ASN A 146 -14.04 -4.39 -3.81
CA ASN A 146 -14.82 -3.67 -2.80
C ASN A 146 -15.25 -4.61 -1.68
N LEU A 147 -15.64 -5.84 -2.01
CA LEU A 147 -15.97 -6.86 -1.01
C LEU A 147 -14.75 -7.22 -0.16
N LEU A 148 -13.59 -7.42 -0.80
CA LEU A 148 -12.35 -7.73 -0.09
C LEU A 148 -11.92 -6.61 0.86
N LEU A 149 -12.09 -5.35 0.44
CA LEU A 149 -11.82 -4.18 1.27
C LEU A 149 -12.84 -4.03 2.40
N LEU A 150 -14.13 -4.25 2.15
CA LEU A 150 -15.14 -4.26 3.19
C LEU A 150 -14.80 -5.29 4.28
N LEU A 151 -14.44 -6.51 3.90
CA LEU A 151 -13.98 -7.54 4.83
C LEU A 151 -12.72 -7.11 5.60
N THR A 152 -11.79 -6.41 4.93
CA THR A 152 -10.58 -5.87 5.56
C THR A 152 -10.93 -4.86 6.66
N TRP A 153 -11.87 -3.94 6.39
CA TRP A 153 -12.33 -2.97 7.39
C TRP A 153 -13.03 -3.66 8.56
N ILE A 154 -13.99 -4.54 8.28
CA ILE A 154 -14.72 -5.29 9.32
C ILE A 154 -13.73 -6.06 10.21
N LEU A 155 -12.78 -6.79 9.61
CA LEU A 155 -11.76 -7.52 10.35
C LEU A 155 -10.90 -6.58 11.21
N SER A 156 -10.50 -5.43 10.68
CA SER A 156 -9.70 -4.44 11.42
C SER A 156 -10.45 -3.86 12.62
N PHE A 157 -11.75 -3.59 12.48
CA PHE A 157 -12.60 -3.16 13.60
C PHE A 157 -12.76 -4.27 14.64
N ILE A 158 -13.00 -5.51 14.22
CA ILE A 158 -13.14 -6.66 15.13
C ILE A 158 -11.87 -6.86 15.97
N LEU A 159 -10.70 -6.81 15.32
CA LEU A 159 -9.41 -6.94 16.02
C LEU A 159 -9.17 -5.81 17.03
N MET A 160 -9.78 -4.64 16.84
CA MET A 160 -9.67 -3.50 17.74
C MET A 160 -10.70 -3.45 18.88
N LEU A 161 -11.76 -4.28 18.84
CA LEU A 161 -12.79 -4.30 19.87
C LEU A 161 -12.25 -4.51 21.30
N PRO A 162 -11.28 -5.42 21.55
CA PRO A 162 -10.73 -5.58 22.90
C PRO A 162 -10.09 -4.29 23.43
N ILE A 163 -9.30 -3.58 22.61
CA ILE A 163 -8.69 -2.30 23.04
C ILE A 163 -9.76 -1.27 23.34
N MET A 164 -10.77 -1.13 22.47
CA MET A 164 -11.85 -0.17 22.68
C MET A 164 -12.58 -0.40 24.00
N ALA A 165 -12.81 -1.66 24.37
CA ALA A 165 -13.49 -2.03 25.60
C ALA A 165 -12.69 -1.56 26.83
N PHE A 166 -11.35 -1.71 26.79
CA PHE A 166 -10.46 -1.45 27.93
C PHE A 166 -9.75 -0.09 27.90
N THR A 167 -9.90 0.68 26.83
CA THR A 167 -9.40 2.07 26.76
C THR A 167 -10.24 2.96 27.67
N THR A 168 -9.59 3.69 28.58
CA THR A 168 -10.21 4.59 29.54
C THR A 168 -9.35 5.84 29.79
N THR A 169 -9.92 6.81 30.50
CA THR A 169 -9.20 7.97 31.02
C THR A 169 -9.00 7.84 32.52
N GLU A 170 -7.78 8.03 32.98
CA GLU A 170 -7.39 7.86 34.39
C GLU A 170 -6.67 9.09 34.91
N THR A 171 -6.90 9.42 36.19
CA THR A 171 -6.22 10.56 36.82
C THR A 171 -4.92 10.08 37.47
N SER A 172 -3.80 10.59 36.97
CA SER A 172 -2.47 10.35 37.53
C SER A 172 -2.30 11.04 38.90
N SER A 173 -1.31 10.60 39.67
CA SER A 173 -0.88 11.21 40.94
C SER A 173 -0.51 12.70 40.82
N THR A 174 -0.18 13.16 39.61
CA THR A 174 0.11 14.57 39.30
C THR A 174 -1.13 15.40 38.95
N LEU A 175 -2.34 14.89 39.23
CA LEU A 175 -3.65 15.47 38.87
C LEU A 175 -3.86 15.63 37.35
N LYS A 176 -3.02 14.97 36.54
CA LYS A 176 -3.13 14.94 35.08
C LYS A 176 -3.97 13.75 34.64
N VAL A 177 -4.92 13.97 33.75
CA VAL A 177 -5.69 12.90 33.11
C VAL A 177 -4.84 12.25 32.03
N LEU A 178 -4.79 10.92 31.98
CA LEU A 178 -4.11 10.12 30.97
C LEU A 178 -5.15 9.31 30.18
N CYS A 179 -4.94 9.13 28.89
CA CYS A 179 -5.71 8.21 28.06
C CYS A 179 -4.90 6.91 27.92
N THR A 180 -5.39 5.83 28.52
CA THR A 180 -4.64 4.58 28.69
C THR A 180 -5.53 3.35 28.54
N ILE A 181 -4.94 2.16 28.55
CA ILE A 181 -5.62 0.87 28.48
C ILE A 181 -5.51 0.20 29.85
N ILE A 182 -6.64 -0.12 30.48
CA ILE A 182 -6.68 -0.84 31.76
C ILE A 182 -7.46 -2.13 31.60
N PHE A 183 -6.78 -3.26 31.83
CA PHE A 183 -7.40 -4.57 31.88
C PHE A 183 -7.97 -4.85 33.29
N PRO A 184 -9.22 -5.30 33.43
CA PRO A 184 -9.94 -5.34 34.71
C PRO A 184 -9.60 -6.53 35.64
N TYR A 185 -8.70 -7.43 35.27
CA TYR A 185 -8.46 -8.69 35.99
C TYR A 185 -7.12 -8.74 36.73
N SER A 186 -7.04 -9.62 37.74
CA SER A 186 -5.83 -9.92 38.54
C SER A 186 -4.63 -10.40 37.71
N ASN A 187 -4.84 -10.91 36.50
CA ASN A 187 -3.81 -11.24 35.50
C ASN A 187 -3.70 -10.18 34.38
N SER A 188 -3.87 -8.90 34.71
CA SER A 188 -3.82 -7.77 33.76
C SER A 188 -2.56 -7.78 32.89
N HIS A 189 -1.41 -8.16 33.45
CA HIS A 189 -0.13 -8.29 32.74
C HIS A 189 -0.15 -9.35 31.64
N LEU A 190 -0.80 -10.51 31.87
CA LEU A 190 -0.88 -11.58 30.88
C LEU A 190 -1.76 -11.16 29.69
N LEU A 191 -2.89 -10.50 29.95
CA LEU A 191 -3.77 -9.99 28.89
C LEU A 191 -3.08 -8.89 28.08
N TYR A 192 -2.34 -8.00 28.75
CA TYR A 192 -1.50 -7.00 28.10
C TYR A 192 -0.44 -7.66 27.20
N TYR A 193 0.27 -8.67 27.71
CA TYR A 193 1.28 -9.43 26.98
C TYR A 193 0.70 -10.11 25.74
N ILE A 194 -0.37 -10.90 25.91
CA ILE A 194 -1.06 -11.60 24.82
C ILE A 194 -1.48 -10.58 23.76
N PHE A 195 -2.05 -9.45 24.20
CA PHE A 195 -2.56 -8.40 23.32
C PHE A 195 -1.48 -7.84 22.39
N PHE A 196 -0.36 -7.38 22.94
CA PHE A 196 0.71 -6.80 22.14
C PHE A 196 1.44 -7.84 21.30
N ILE A 197 1.61 -9.08 21.82
CA ILE A 197 2.23 -10.16 21.05
C ILE A 197 1.38 -10.50 19.83
N TYR A 198 0.09 -10.80 19.99
CA TYR A 198 -0.75 -11.15 18.84
C TYR A 198 -0.83 -9.97 17.85
N THR A 199 -0.92 -8.74 18.35
CA THR A 199 -0.99 -7.56 17.49
C THR A 199 0.31 -7.39 16.71
N SER A 200 1.47 -7.56 17.35
CA SER A 200 2.76 -7.51 16.68
C SER A 200 2.91 -8.62 15.62
N ILE A 201 2.38 -9.82 15.89
CA ILE A 201 2.41 -10.92 14.93
C ILE A 201 1.57 -10.58 13.70
N ILE A 202 0.33 -10.14 13.90
CA ILE A 202 -0.62 -9.85 12.82
C ILE A 202 -0.21 -8.63 12.00
N THR A 203 0.30 -7.59 12.65
CA THR A 203 0.57 -6.29 12.00
C THR A 203 2.01 -6.10 11.56
N PHE A 204 2.93 -6.94 12.04
CA PHE A 204 4.34 -6.84 11.70
C PHE A 204 4.93 -8.16 11.23
N VAL A 205 5.00 -9.19 12.08
CA VAL A 205 5.77 -10.42 11.77
C VAL A 205 5.22 -11.15 10.53
N LEU A 206 3.92 -11.45 10.51
CA LEU A 206 3.29 -12.19 9.41
C LEU A 206 3.31 -11.37 8.11
N PRO A 207 2.89 -10.08 8.09
CA PRO A 207 2.99 -9.26 6.89
C PRO A 207 4.43 -9.11 6.40
N PHE A 208 5.39 -8.90 7.29
CA PHE A 208 6.81 -8.79 6.94
C PHE A 208 7.33 -10.07 6.28
N GLY A 209 7.04 -11.23 6.85
CA GLY A 209 7.40 -12.53 6.26
C GLY A 209 6.80 -12.74 4.87
N LEU A 210 5.50 -12.46 4.71
CA LEU A 210 4.82 -12.53 3.41
C LEU A 210 5.42 -11.54 2.40
N MET A 211 5.74 -10.33 2.83
CA MET A 211 6.32 -9.30 1.97
C MET A 211 7.71 -9.69 1.48
N ILE A 212 8.57 -10.20 2.37
CA ILE A 212 9.90 -10.72 2.01
C ILE A 212 9.76 -11.85 0.98
N TYR A 213 8.85 -12.80 1.24
CA TYR A 213 8.61 -13.92 0.33
C TYR A 213 8.22 -13.43 -1.08
N PHE A 214 7.20 -12.57 -1.19
CA PHE A 214 6.78 -12.02 -2.47
C PHE A 214 7.91 -11.25 -3.16
N TYR A 215 8.72 -10.52 -2.39
CA TYR A 215 9.85 -9.78 -2.93
C TYR A 215 10.91 -10.69 -3.54
N ILE A 216 11.35 -11.72 -2.82
CA ILE A 216 12.34 -12.67 -3.31
C ILE A 216 11.86 -13.25 -4.65
N GLN A 217 10.59 -13.67 -4.71
CA GLN A 217 10.01 -14.20 -5.94
C GLN A 217 9.97 -13.19 -7.10
N ILE A 218 9.58 -11.94 -6.83
CA ILE A 218 9.57 -10.86 -7.83
C ILE A 218 11.00 -10.59 -8.33
N ALA A 219 11.98 -10.49 -7.43
CA ALA A 219 13.37 -10.22 -7.75
C ALA A 219 13.98 -11.34 -8.61
N LEU A 220 13.77 -12.60 -8.23
CA LEU A 220 14.20 -13.78 -9.00
C LEU A 220 13.59 -13.78 -10.40
N ARG A 221 12.28 -13.49 -10.51
CA ARG A 221 11.60 -13.46 -11.81
C ARG A 221 12.08 -12.33 -12.71
N LEU A 222 12.36 -11.16 -12.14
CA LEU A 222 12.90 -10.01 -12.86
C LEU A 222 14.32 -10.28 -13.37
N LYS A 223 15.18 -10.92 -12.55
CA LYS A 223 16.53 -11.35 -12.97
C LYS A 223 16.46 -12.33 -14.16
N HIS A 224 15.60 -13.34 -14.08
CA HIS A 224 15.43 -14.33 -15.15
C HIS A 224 14.91 -13.73 -16.47
N LYS A 225 13.99 -12.77 -16.41
CA LYS A 225 13.46 -12.11 -17.62
C LYS A 225 14.45 -11.12 -18.25
N VAL A 226 15.33 -10.49 -17.47
CA VAL A 226 16.41 -9.64 -18.02
C VAL A 226 17.39 -10.47 -18.84
N SER A 227 17.68 -11.72 -18.41
CA SER A 227 18.52 -12.66 -19.15
C SER A 227 17.89 -13.12 -20.48
N GLN A 228 16.57 -13.37 -20.51
CA GLN A 228 15.88 -13.88 -21.72
C GLN A 228 15.42 -12.80 -22.72
N GLN A 229 15.41 -11.50 -22.37
CA GLN A 229 14.62 -10.51 -23.10
C GLN A 229 15.46 -9.44 -23.81
N HIS A 230 16.22 -9.85 -24.83
CA HIS A 230 16.84 -8.92 -25.78
C HIS A 230 15.88 -8.43 -26.91
N ARG A 231 14.65 -8.99 -27.04
CA ARG A 231 13.82 -8.78 -28.26
C ARG A 231 12.31 -8.51 -28.13
N ARG A 232 11.73 -8.11 -26.98
CA ARG A 232 10.30 -7.71 -26.94
C ARG A 232 10.00 -6.42 -26.16
N SER A 233 9.43 -5.44 -26.86
CA SER A 233 8.82 -4.17 -26.41
C SER A 233 9.34 -3.61 -25.08
N ARG A 234 10.47 -2.88 -25.16
CA ARG A 234 11.15 -2.22 -24.04
C ARG A 234 10.23 -1.32 -23.16
N SER A 235 9.15 -0.74 -23.70
CA SER A 235 8.29 0.21 -22.97
C SER A 235 7.36 -0.45 -21.93
N SER A 236 6.72 -1.58 -22.28
CA SER A 236 5.77 -2.30 -21.41
C SER A 236 6.50 -3.03 -20.27
N ALA A 237 7.70 -3.59 -20.53
CA ALA A 237 8.55 -4.19 -19.51
C ALA A 237 9.11 -3.15 -18.52
N ARG A 238 9.55 -1.98 -19.02
CA ARG A 238 10.03 -0.86 -18.18
C ARG A 238 8.95 -0.32 -17.24
N THR A 239 7.70 -0.25 -17.71
CA THR A 239 6.57 0.19 -16.90
C THR A 239 6.26 -0.80 -15.78
N ARG A 240 6.24 -2.11 -16.08
CA ARG A 240 6.06 -3.16 -15.06
C ARG A 240 7.17 -3.14 -14.01
N ARG A 241 8.44 -3.00 -14.42
CA ARG A 241 9.59 -2.91 -13.52
C ARG A 241 9.51 -1.69 -12.59
N LYS A 242 9.13 -0.52 -13.11
CA LYS A 242 8.93 0.70 -12.30
C LYS A 242 7.85 0.52 -11.24
N VAL A 243 6.72 -0.09 -11.59
CA VAL A 243 5.63 -0.32 -10.65
C VAL A 243 5.99 -1.39 -9.60
N SER A 244 6.82 -2.38 -9.94
CA SER A 244 7.38 -3.30 -8.94
C SER A 244 8.35 -2.60 -7.97
N ILE A 245 9.21 -1.69 -8.47
CA ILE A 245 10.12 -0.88 -7.65
C ILE A 245 9.33 0.06 -6.72
N LEU A 246 8.20 0.60 -7.18
CA LEU A 246 7.30 1.39 -6.34
C LEU A 246 6.80 0.60 -5.14
N VAL A 247 6.24 -0.58 -5.38
CA VAL A 247 5.69 -1.41 -4.31
C VAL A 247 6.79 -1.88 -3.36
N LEU A 248 8.01 -2.08 -3.89
CA LEU A 248 9.19 -2.33 -3.06
C LEU A 248 9.54 -1.18 -2.13
N ALA A 249 9.57 0.04 -2.64
CA ALA A 249 9.87 1.21 -1.82
C ALA A 249 8.81 1.42 -0.72
N VAL A 250 7.53 1.25 -1.03
CA VAL A 250 6.43 1.36 -0.05
C VAL A 250 6.57 0.34 1.07
N ILE A 251 6.85 -0.91 0.70
CA ILE A 251 7.02 -1.99 1.67
C ILE A 251 8.27 -1.76 2.53
N SER A 252 9.39 -1.35 1.93
CA SER A 252 10.62 -1.06 2.68
C SER A 252 10.43 0.06 3.68
N VAL A 253 9.74 1.15 3.30
CA VAL A 253 9.40 2.24 4.22
C VAL A 253 8.53 1.73 5.37
N HIS A 254 7.51 0.92 5.06
CA HIS A 254 6.65 0.33 6.09
C HIS A 254 7.44 -0.47 7.12
N ILE A 255 8.38 -1.31 6.67
CA ILE A 255 9.21 -2.12 7.57
C ILE A 255 10.10 -1.22 8.44
N LEU A 256 10.78 -0.26 7.83
CA LEU A 256 11.71 0.63 8.53
C LEU A 256 11.01 1.53 9.56
N CYS A 257 9.77 1.92 9.28
CA CYS A 257 9.00 2.80 10.16
C CYS A 257 8.24 2.05 11.25
N CYS A 258 7.76 0.83 10.96
CA CYS A 258 6.99 0.04 11.92
C CYS A 258 7.88 -0.77 12.89
N SER A 259 9.07 -1.19 12.45
CA SER A 259 9.93 -2.03 13.29
C SER A 259 10.32 -1.39 14.62
N PRO A 260 10.69 -0.10 14.70
CA PRO A 260 11.13 0.49 15.97
C PRO A 260 10.00 0.55 16.99
N TYR A 261 8.76 0.81 16.54
CA TYR A 261 7.57 0.78 17.39
C TYR A 261 7.34 -0.60 17.98
N TRP A 262 7.30 -1.64 17.14
CA TRP A 262 7.04 -3.00 17.64
C TRP A 262 8.16 -3.53 18.52
N THR A 263 9.42 -3.24 18.19
CA THR A 263 10.56 -3.56 19.05
C THR A 263 10.44 -2.86 20.40
N PHE A 264 10.12 -1.56 20.41
CA PHE A 264 9.93 -0.82 21.65
C PHE A 264 8.80 -1.40 22.51
N GLN A 265 7.63 -1.68 21.92
CA GLN A 265 6.50 -2.26 22.65
C GLN A 265 6.85 -3.62 23.24
N ILE A 266 7.53 -4.50 22.50
CA ILE A 266 7.97 -5.81 23.01
C ILE A 266 8.95 -5.63 24.17
N MET A 267 9.95 -4.75 24.03
CA MET A 267 10.95 -4.51 25.08
C MET A 267 10.36 -3.87 26.34
N ALA A 268 9.40 -2.96 26.19
CA ALA A 268 8.69 -2.33 27.29
C ALA A 268 7.85 -3.34 28.08
N ILE A 269 7.25 -4.30 27.37
CA ILE A 269 6.39 -5.33 27.97
C ILE A 269 7.19 -6.46 28.60
N SER A 270 8.37 -6.78 28.07
CA SER A 270 9.27 -7.77 28.65
C SER A 270 10.05 -7.26 29.86
N GLU A 271 9.70 -6.09 30.40
CA GLU A 271 10.38 -5.40 31.52
C GLU A 271 11.90 -5.24 31.30
N LEU A 272 12.35 -5.25 30.04
CA LEU A 272 13.77 -5.19 29.68
C LEU A 272 14.28 -3.74 29.70
N LEU A 273 13.37 -2.77 29.75
CA LEU A 273 13.68 -1.35 29.77
C LEU A 273 13.64 -0.81 31.22
N PRO A 274 14.68 -0.10 31.68
CA PRO A 274 14.67 0.55 32.98
C PRO A 274 13.55 1.59 33.03
N GLN A 275 12.50 1.34 33.84
CA GLN A 275 11.34 2.23 33.96
C GLN A 275 11.67 3.62 34.53
N THR A 276 12.85 3.76 35.15
CA THR A 276 13.35 5.02 35.73
C THR A 276 14.07 5.91 34.72
N SER A 277 14.24 5.47 33.46
CA SER A 277 14.97 6.24 32.46
C SER A 277 14.15 7.41 31.89
N SER A 278 14.73 8.62 31.95
CA SER A 278 14.12 9.84 31.39
C SER A 278 13.94 9.78 29.86
N LEU A 279 14.66 8.88 29.18
CA LEU A 279 14.65 8.71 27.73
C LEU A 279 13.48 7.85 27.22
N LEU A 280 12.79 7.11 28.09
CA LEU A 280 11.78 6.14 27.68
C LEU A 280 10.59 6.80 26.95
N ALA A 281 10.10 7.93 27.47
CA ALA A 281 9.00 8.67 26.86
C ALA A 281 9.40 9.35 25.53
N PRO A 282 10.54 10.06 25.42
CA PRO A 282 11.04 10.54 24.13
C PRO A 282 11.22 9.45 23.08
N ILE A 283 11.75 8.29 23.45
CA ILE A 283 11.91 7.15 22.54
C ILE A 283 10.54 6.62 22.10
N SER A 284 9.61 6.41 23.02
CA SER A 284 8.24 5.98 22.69
C SER A 284 7.55 6.94 21.71
N ASN A 285 7.68 8.25 21.97
CA ASN A 285 7.15 9.28 21.10
C ASN A 285 7.80 9.24 19.70
N MET A 286 9.11 9.01 19.62
CA MET A 286 9.81 8.88 18.35
C MET A 286 9.39 7.63 17.57
N THR A 287 9.20 6.50 18.23
CA THR A 287 8.72 5.30 17.54
C THR A 287 7.28 5.46 17.05
N GLN A 288 6.41 6.14 17.80
CA GLN A 288 5.08 6.53 17.35
C GLN A 288 5.15 7.51 16.16
N PHE A 289 6.08 8.47 16.19
CA PHE A 289 6.29 9.41 15.09
C PHE A 289 6.66 8.70 13.78
N LEU A 290 7.47 7.65 13.84
CA LEU A 290 7.80 6.85 12.65
C LEU A 290 6.55 6.21 12.03
N LEU A 291 5.55 5.83 12.82
CA LEU A 291 4.27 5.36 12.27
C LEU A 291 3.56 6.47 11.48
N PHE A 292 3.56 7.72 11.95
CA PHE A 292 3.05 8.86 11.17
C PHE A 292 3.83 9.09 9.88
N VAL A 293 5.16 8.96 9.93
CA VAL A 293 6.02 9.05 8.75
C VAL A 293 5.63 7.97 7.72
N ASN A 294 5.38 6.74 8.15
CA ASN A 294 4.94 5.64 7.29
C ASN A 294 3.72 6.03 6.44
N SER A 295 2.64 6.47 7.10
CA SER A 295 1.39 6.87 6.43
C SER A 295 1.54 8.13 5.57
N SER A 296 2.40 9.08 5.98
CA SER A 296 2.66 10.29 5.18
C SER A 296 3.50 10.05 3.93
N THR A 297 4.30 8.97 3.90
CA THR A 297 5.21 8.67 2.79
C THR A 297 4.49 7.97 1.63
N ASN A 298 3.34 7.34 1.87
CA ASN A 298 2.58 6.61 0.84
C ASN A 298 2.27 7.46 -0.41
N PRO A 299 1.67 8.67 -0.31
CA PRO A 299 1.46 9.56 -1.46
C PRO A 299 2.73 9.97 -2.21
N ILE A 300 3.82 10.22 -1.47
CA ILE A 300 5.13 10.60 -2.03
C ILE A 300 5.61 9.49 -2.96
N LEU A 301 5.57 8.24 -2.48
CA LEU A 301 5.99 7.10 -3.28
C LEU A 301 5.14 6.98 -4.55
N TYR A 302 3.82 7.13 -4.46
CA TYR A 302 2.95 7.12 -5.64
C TYR A 302 3.27 8.25 -6.62
N ALA A 303 3.56 9.46 -6.13
CA ALA A 303 3.90 10.62 -6.93
C ALA A 303 5.20 10.43 -7.74
N PHE A 304 6.24 9.90 -7.10
CA PHE A 304 7.55 9.75 -7.74
C PHE A 304 7.62 8.54 -8.68
N LEU A 305 6.90 7.45 -8.36
CA LEU A 305 7.12 6.17 -9.04
C LEU A 305 5.96 5.75 -9.96
N SER A 306 4.78 6.39 -9.88
CA SER A 306 3.71 6.24 -10.87
C SER A 306 3.58 7.48 -11.75
N GLY A 307 3.92 7.32 -13.04
CA GLY A 307 3.81 8.41 -14.03
C GLY A 307 2.39 8.95 -14.19
N ILE A 308 1.37 8.16 -13.87
CA ILE A 308 -0.04 8.58 -13.93
C ILE A 308 -0.40 9.47 -12.74
N PHE A 309 0.05 9.11 -11.53
CA PHE A 309 -0.14 9.95 -10.34
C PHE A 309 0.67 11.24 -10.46
N ARG A 310 1.91 11.19 -10.94
CA ARG A 310 2.72 12.39 -11.20
C ARG A 310 2.04 13.40 -12.12
N LEU A 311 1.40 12.91 -13.20
CA LEU A 311 0.68 13.75 -14.15
C LEU A 311 -0.60 14.32 -13.52
N SER A 312 -1.33 13.51 -12.75
CA SER A 312 -2.56 13.94 -12.08
C SER A 312 -2.27 14.96 -10.97
N PHE A 313 -1.18 14.76 -10.21
CA PHE A 313 -0.72 15.72 -9.20
C PHE A 313 -0.28 17.04 -9.84
N LYS A 314 0.52 17.00 -10.90
CA LYS A 314 0.83 18.21 -11.67
C LYS A 314 -0.45 18.89 -12.15
N HIS A 315 -1.41 18.14 -12.69
CA HIS A 315 -2.66 18.72 -13.13
C HIS A 315 -3.39 19.45 -12.01
N VAL A 316 -3.55 18.87 -10.82
CA VAL A 316 -4.21 19.58 -9.71
C VAL A 316 -3.46 20.85 -9.27
N PHE A 317 -2.13 20.78 -9.18
CA PHE A 317 -1.31 21.96 -8.84
C PHE A 317 -1.33 23.05 -9.93
N TYR A 318 -1.44 22.67 -11.21
CA TYR A 318 -1.52 23.62 -12.34
C TYR A 318 -2.98 24.01 -12.71
N CYS A 319 -4.00 23.24 -12.35
CA CYS A 319 -5.42 23.53 -12.61
C CYS A 319 -6.03 24.51 -11.62
N CYS A 320 -5.37 24.80 -10.50
CA CYS A 320 -5.65 26.03 -9.77
C CYS A 320 -5.43 27.30 -10.63
N LEU A 321 -4.91 27.16 -11.86
CA LEU A 321 -4.69 28.23 -12.85
C LEU A 321 -5.41 28.03 -14.20
N SER A 322 -6.16 26.95 -14.46
CA SER A 322 -6.84 26.77 -15.77
C SER A 322 -7.97 25.75 -15.77
N THR A 323 -9.15 26.19 -16.22
CA THR A 323 -10.44 25.47 -16.31
C THR A 323 -10.63 24.71 -17.64
N ASN A 324 -10.02 23.53 -17.85
CA ASN A 324 -10.38 22.66 -18.99
C ASN A 324 -10.02 21.17 -18.75
N ASP A 325 -10.95 20.45 -18.11
CA ASP A 325 -10.68 19.20 -17.37
C ASP A 325 -10.59 17.86 -18.17
N HIS A 326 -10.94 17.79 -19.46
CA HIS A 326 -11.11 16.47 -20.11
C HIS A 326 -10.19 16.13 -21.30
N GLN A 327 -9.40 17.07 -21.83
CA GLN A 327 -8.66 16.86 -23.10
C GLN A 327 -7.17 16.46 -22.96
N TYR A 328 -6.48 16.75 -21.85
CA TYR A 328 -5.01 16.69 -21.81
C TYR A 328 -4.39 15.29 -21.71
N LEU A 329 -5.02 14.34 -21.00
CA LEU A 329 -4.57 12.94 -20.95
C LEU A 329 -4.94 12.15 -22.22
N HIS A 330 -5.91 12.64 -23.00
CA HIS A 330 -6.17 12.15 -24.34
C HIS A 330 -5.11 12.64 -25.33
N ALA A 331 -4.76 13.93 -25.29
CA ALA A 331 -3.78 14.53 -26.19
C ALA A 331 -2.42 13.83 -26.11
N THR A 332 -1.88 13.57 -24.92
CA THR A 332 -0.54 12.94 -24.79
C THR A 332 -0.44 11.49 -25.30
N LYS A 333 -1.55 10.74 -25.36
CA LYS A 333 -1.60 9.42 -26.02
C LYS A 333 -1.91 9.52 -27.51
N VAL A 334 -2.77 10.44 -27.94
CA VAL A 334 -3.09 10.68 -29.35
C VAL A 334 -1.87 11.22 -30.09
N THR A 335 -1.13 12.18 -29.52
CA THR A 335 0.12 12.69 -30.09
C THR A 335 1.20 11.61 -30.17
N LYS A 336 1.32 10.73 -29.17
CA LYS A 336 2.24 9.57 -29.24
C LYS A 336 1.83 8.55 -30.28
N ARG A 337 0.53 8.27 -30.44
CA ARG A 337 -0.02 7.35 -31.45
C ARG A 337 0.16 7.93 -32.85
N ASN A 338 -0.06 9.23 -33.01
CA ASN A 338 0.15 9.96 -34.26
C ASN A 338 1.64 10.08 -34.62
N LEU A 339 2.53 10.25 -33.64
CA LEU A 339 3.98 10.20 -33.82
C LEU A 339 4.48 8.80 -34.19
N THR A 340 3.88 7.73 -33.65
CA THR A 340 4.21 6.34 -34.05
C THR A 340 3.63 5.98 -35.42
N LEU A 341 2.45 6.50 -35.75
CA LEU A 341 1.85 6.37 -37.07
C LEU A 341 2.64 7.16 -38.11
N SER A 342 3.13 8.38 -37.81
CA SER A 342 3.95 9.17 -38.73
C SER A 342 5.35 8.59 -38.92
N THR A 343 5.99 8.07 -37.88
CA THR A 343 7.26 7.33 -38.03
C THR A 343 7.08 6.02 -38.78
N ASN A 344 5.97 5.29 -38.60
CA ASN A 344 5.67 4.14 -39.45
C ASN A 344 5.38 4.53 -40.90
N LYS A 345 4.67 5.65 -41.15
CA LYS A 345 4.39 6.15 -42.50
C LYS A 345 5.67 6.61 -43.21
N ASN A 346 6.58 7.26 -42.48
CA ASN A 346 7.89 7.69 -42.98
C ASN A 346 8.84 6.49 -43.22
N ASN A 347 8.81 5.47 -42.36
CA ASN A 347 9.56 4.23 -42.60
C ASN A 347 9.00 3.45 -43.79
N ILE A 348 7.68 3.39 -43.97
CA ILE A 348 7.04 2.76 -45.15
C ILE A 348 7.37 3.54 -46.43
N ASN A 349 7.42 4.87 -46.38
CA ASN A 349 7.80 5.71 -47.52
C ASN A 349 9.30 5.63 -47.83
N GLN A 350 10.17 5.47 -46.83
CA GLN A 350 11.60 5.18 -47.05
C GLN A 350 11.82 3.79 -47.65
N ILE A 351 11.03 2.78 -47.25
CA ILE A 351 11.08 1.43 -47.84
C ILE A 351 10.54 1.43 -49.28
N LYS A 352 9.54 2.28 -49.61
CA LYS A 352 9.06 2.46 -51.00
C LYS A 352 10.05 3.16 -51.91
N ASN A 353 10.97 3.97 -51.37
CA ASN A 353 11.94 4.73 -52.15
C ASN A 353 13.29 4.00 -52.36
N GLN A 354 13.49 2.82 -51.78
CA GLN A 354 14.61 1.94 -52.13
C GLN A 354 14.19 1.02 -53.28
N LYS A 355 14.66 1.33 -54.50
CA LYS A 355 14.54 0.47 -55.68
C LYS A 355 15.22 -0.89 -55.41
N ILE A 356 14.44 -1.90 -55.05
CA ILE A 356 14.89 -3.30 -54.94
C ILE A 356 14.38 -4.04 -56.20
N PRO A 357 15.19 -4.85 -56.91
CA PRO A 357 14.82 -5.43 -58.20
C PRO A 357 13.61 -6.39 -58.13
N MET A 358 12.72 -6.25 -59.10
CA MET A 358 11.37 -6.83 -59.19
C MET A 358 11.30 -8.34 -59.56
N LYS A 359 12.27 -9.16 -59.11
CA LYS A 359 12.23 -10.63 -59.35
C LYS A 359 12.20 -11.48 -58.08
N THR A 360 12.53 -10.92 -56.90
CA THR A 360 12.59 -11.68 -55.64
C THR A 360 11.34 -11.50 -54.75
N LEU A 361 10.51 -10.50 -55.03
CA LEU A 361 9.31 -10.18 -54.23
C LEU A 361 8.09 -11.05 -54.59
N THR A 362 7.93 -11.47 -55.85
CA THR A 362 6.79 -12.29 -56.30
C THR A 362 6.81 -13.70 -55.70
N LEU A 363 7.99 -14.33 -55.59
CA LEU A 363 8.13 -15.65 -54.96
C LEU A 363 7.82 -15.61 -53.46
N LYS A 364 8.35 -14.63 -52.71
CA LYS A 364 8.10 -14.51 -51.27
C LYS A 364 6.66 -14.13 -50.94
N ASN A 365 6.02 -13.27 -51.73
CA ASN A 365 4.61 -12.92 -51.51
C ASN A 365 3.69 -14.12 -51.75
N ASN A 366 3.95 -14.91 -52.79
CA ASN A 366 3.16 -16.11 -53.08
C ASN A 366 3.30 -17.18 -51.99
N THR A 367 4.50 -17.34 -51.39
CA THR A 367 4.69 -18.25 -50.25
C THR A 367 4.08 -17.71 -48.95
N TYR A 368 4.07 -16.40 -48.73
CA TYR A 368 3.46 -15.79 -47.55
C TYR A 368 1.93 -15.81 -47.61
N GLN A 369 1.38 -15.54 -48.79
CA GLN A 369 -0.06 -15.53 -49.04
C GLN A 369 -0.63 -16.97 -49.07
N SER A 370 0.13 -17.97 -49.54
CA SER A 370 -0.27 -19.38 -49.41
C SER A 370 -0.22 -19.88 -47.96
N ASN A 371 0.74 -19.41 -47.15
CA ASN A 371 0.82 -19.73 -45.73
C ASN A 371 -0.29 -19.05 -44.90
N LEU A 372 -0.65 -17.81 -45.23
CA LEU A 372 -1.79 -17.10 -44.64
C LEU A 372 -3.13 -17.78 -44.99
N ASN A 373 -3.31 -18.18 -46.25
CA ASN A 373 -4.50 -18.91 -46.67
C ASN A 373 -4.60 -20.31 -46.04
N LYS A 374 -3.46 -21.01 -45.86
CA LYS A 374 -3.42 -22.26 -45.08
C LYS A 374 -3.80 -22.03 -43.62
N GLN A 375 -3.25 -20.99 -42.97
CA GLN A 375 -3.61 -20.67 -41.57
C GLN A 375 -5.08 -20.24 -41.41
N SER A 376 -5.65 -19.48 -42.35
CA SER A 376 -7.08 -19.10 -42.29
C SER A 376 -8.01 -20.29 -42.50
N LEU A 377 -7.62 -21.24 -43.37
CA LEU A 377 -8.36 -22.50 -43.56
C LEU A 377 -8.29 -23.39 -42.31
N THR A 378 -7.13 -23.51 -41.65
CA THR A 378 -6.99 -24.28 -40.39
C THR A 378 -7.78 -23.63 -39.25
N ILE A 379 -7.81 -22.30 -39.15
CA ILE A 379 -8.61 -21.58 -38.14
C ILE A 379 -10.10 -21.76 -38.41
N SER A 380 -10.54 -21.67 -39.67
CA SER A 380 -11.96 -21.88 -40.04
C SER A 380 -12.40 -23.32 -39.80
N ALA A 381 -11.54 -24.30 -40.07
CA ALA A 381 -11.80 -25.71 -39.77
C ALA A 381 -11.90 -25.98 -38.25
N ASN A 382 -11.04 -25.35 -37.44
CA ASN A 382 -11.11 -25.45 -35.98
C ASN A 382 -12.34 -24.76 -35.39
N ILE A 383 -12.76 -23.61 -35.94
CA ILE A 383 -14.01 -22.94 -35.53
C ILE A 383 -15.22 -23.82 -35.87
N ASN A 384 -15.27 -24.41 -37.07
CA ASN A 384 -16.33 -25.33 -37.46
C ASN A 384 -16.38 -26.60 -36.59
N LEU A 385 -15.22 -27.13 -36.17
CA LEU A 385 -15.14 -28.26 -35.23
C LEU A 385 -15.65 -27.88 -33.83
N ILE A 386 -15.31 -26.67 -33.34
CA ILE A 386 -15.80 -26.15 -32.05
C ILE A 386 -17.31 -25.92 -32.10
N ASP A 387 -17.84 -25.38 -33.20
CA ASP A 387 -19.27 -25.14 -33.38
C ASP A 387 -20.06 -26.44 -33.58
N LYS A 388 -19.46 -27.46 -34.22
CA LYS A 388 -20.03 -28.81 -34.29
C LYS A 388 -20.04 -29.48 -32.93
N HIS A 389 -18.99 -29.31 -32.13
CA HIS A 389 -18.94 -29.84 -30.76
C HIS A 389 -19.95 -29.16 -29.84
N LYS A 390 -20.12 -27.83 -29.94
CA LYS A 390 -21.16 -27.08 -29.20
C LYS A 390 -22.57 -27.50 -29.59
N ARG A 391 -22.85 -27.70 -30.89
CA ARG A 391 -24.15 -28.22 -31.35
C ARG A 391 -24.43 -29.61 -30.80
N ASN A 392 -23.46 -30.51 -30.83
CA ASN A 392 -23.62 -31.86 -30.27
C ASN A 392 -23.84 -31.84 -28.75
N LEU A 393 -23.19 -30.93 -28.01
CA LEU A 393 -23.44 -30.71 -26.57
C LEU A 393 -24.84 -30.15 -26.29
N SER A 394 -25.33 -29.22 -27.12
CA SER A 394 -26.69 -28.69 -26.97
C SER A 394 -27.77 -29.73 -27.30
N ILE A 395 -27.53 -30.60 -28.29
CA ILE A 395 -28.44 -31.70 -28.65
C ILE A 395 -28.45 -32.76 -27.53
N ALA A 396 -27.29 -33.08 -26.93
CA ALA A 396 -27.20 -33.99 -25.80
C ALA A 396 -27.92 -33.44 -24.54
N GLN A 397 -27.81 -32.14 -24.27
CA GLN A 397 -28.54 -31.49 -23.17
C GLN A 397 -30.06 -31.42 -23.41
N SER A 398 -30.48 -31.26 -24.67
CA SER A 398 -31.91 -31.25 -25.03
C SER A 398 -32.54 -32.65 -24.91
N ALA A 399 -31.78 -33.69 -25.26
CA ALA A 399 -32.22 -35.09 -25.14
C ALA A 399 -32.33 -35.56 -23.67
N SER A 400 -31.49 -35.05 -22.75
CA SER A 400 -31.59 -35.37 -21.31
C SER A 400 -32.76 -34.70 -20.60
N VAL A 401 -33.27 -33.58 -21.13
CA VAL A 401 -34.45 -32.88 -20.58
C VAL A 401 -35.74 -33.59 -21.04
N LEU A 402 -35.80 -34.03 -22.31
CA LEU A 402 -36.94 -34.80 -22.82
C LEU A 402 -37.10 -36.19 -22.19
N SER A 403 -36.03 -36.81 -21.67
CA SER A 403 -36.12 -38.09 -20.93
C SER A 403 -36.53 -37.95 -19.47
N SER A 404 -36.49 -36.74 -18.89
CA SER A 404 -36.90 -36.49 -17.50
C SER A 404 -38.36 -36.04 -17.39
N ASP A 405 -38.93 -35.47 -18.45
CA ASP A 405 -40.35 -35.08 -18.51
C ASP A 405 -41.28 -36.25 -18.89
N ALA A 406 -40.76 -37.34 -19.47
CA ALA A 406 -41.54 -38.54 -19.80
C ALA A 406 -41.77 -39.49 -18.58
N SER A 407 -41.09 -39.28 -17.45
CA SER A 407 -41.22 -40.07 -16.23
C SER A 407 -42.15 -39.46 -15.17
N PHE A 408 -42.84 -38.34 -15.48
CA PHE A 408 -43.67 -37.61 -14.51
C PHE A 408 -45.18 -37.61 -14.84
N VAL A 409 -45.64 -38.44 -15.80
CA VAL A 409 -47.06 -38.55 -16.21
C VAL A 409 -47.63 -39.98 -16.03
N SER A 410 -46.95 -40.85 -15.28
CA SER A 410 -47.42 -42.23 -15.03
C SER A 410 -47.69 -42.57 -13.57
N ASP A 411 -47.81 -41.57 -12.69
CA ASP A 411 -48.29 -41.76 -11.31
C ASP A 411 -49.27 -40.63 -10.95
N PHE A 412 -50.46 -40.67 -11.56
CA PHE A 412 -51.75 -40.23 -10.98
C PHE A 412 -52.92 -40.83 -11.76
#